data_AF-A0A849HVH0-F1
#
_entry.id   AF-A0A849HVH0-F1
#
_cell.length_a   1.000
_cell.length_b   1.000
_cell.length_c   1.000
_cell.angle_alpha   90.00
_cell.angle_beta   90.00
_cell.angle_gamma   90.00
#
_symmetry.space_group_name_H-M   'P 1'
#
loop_
_entity.id
_entity.type
_entity.pdbx_description
1 polymer ?
#
loop_
_entity_poly.entity_id
_entity_poly.type
_entity_poly.pdbx_seq_one_letter_code
_entity_poly.pdbx_strand_id
1 'polypeptide(L)'
;MRKLSDGTFLVLTDNGAGAKANSPDAMLYWHRYAIDFATGQVDRKETVFLRDPDRKVPFRIANEATTTRYLTGSDFDPESIQPVGGKIWIGEEFGPFLIRADRTGKVEAVFETEVDGKVVRSPDHPAVTTPAAPGGAVTFEVRRSKGYEGMAASPDGRFLYPLLEGPLWNAEAKDWEKEGGKEYLRILEFDTQAGRWTGRHWKYVLEQNGAAIGDFNMVDATTALVIERDNGEGVPDKACPEGQRRTDCFHDLPKLKRIYKIEMGEAQVGKPVRKIGYIDLLRIADPDRKARKPLTDGALAFPFFTIENVDVVDASHIVVGNDNNLPFSSSREPNKADDNEFVLLSVPELLKAR
;
A
#
# COMPACT_ATOMS: atom_id res chain seq x y z
N MET A 1 3.49 4.69 -4.14
CA MET A 1 3.99 5.95 -4.78
C MET A 1 3.61 6.05 -6.25
N ARG A 2 3.82 7.20 -6.93
CA ARG A 2 3.61 7.31 -8.39
C ARG A 2 4.59 8.24 -9.12
N LYS A 3 5.21 7.80 -10.20
CA LYS A 3 5.99 8.61 -11.14
C LYS A 3 5.08 9.47 -12.01
N LEU A 4 5.43 10.75 -12.11
CA LEU A 4 4.76 11.75 -12.94
C LEU A 4 5.47 11.90 -14.29
N SER A 5 4.78 12.50 -15.26
CA SER A 5 5.30 12.71 -16.62
C SER A 5 6.48 13.67 -16.68
N ASP A 6 6.63 14.57 -15.69
CA ASP A 6 7.78 15.47 -15.54
C ASP A 6 9.01 14.80 -14.89
N GLY A 7 8.93 13.50 -14.59
CA GLY A 7 10.00 12.73 -13.96
C GLY A 7 10.04 12.82 -12.43
N THR A 8 9.18 13.62 -11.80
CA THR A 8 9.04 13.66 -10.34
C THR A 8 8.15 12.52 -9.83
N PHE A 9 8.15 12.31 -8.52
CA PHE A 9 7.38 11.26 -7.84
C PHE A 9 6.41 11.88 -6.85
N LEU A 10 5.16 11.41 -6.91
CA LEU A 10 4.14 11.65 -5.91
C LEU A 10 4.29 10.58 -4.82
N VAL A 11 4.51 11.01 -3.58
CA VAL A 11 4.72 10.14 -2.42
C VAL A 11 3.76 10.54 -1.32
N LEU A 12 2.87 9.63 -0.96
CA LEU A 12 1.85 9.82 0.08
C LEU A 12 2.48 9.60 1.46
N THR A 13 2.00 10.30 2.48
CA THR A 13 2.31 9.96 3.87
C THR A 13 1.38 8.86 4.33
N ASP A 14 1.92 7.81 4.94
CA ASP A 14 1.18 6.96 5.90
C ASP A 14 0.80 7.83 7.12
N ASN A 15 -0.26 7.47 7.84
CA ASN A 15 -0.56 8.04 9.15
C ASN A 15 0.51 7.71 10.22
N GLY A 16 1.33 6.66 10.00
CA GLY A 16 2.59 6.35 10.69
C GLY A 16 2.48 6.05 12.19
N ALA A 17 1.28 5.98 12.76
CA ALA A 17 1.07 5.72 14.19
C ALA A 17 0.36 4.39 14.47
N GLY A 18 0.10 3.60 13.42
CA GLY A 18 -0.38 2.22 13.46
C GLY A 18 -1.82 2.01 13.96
N ALA A 19 -2.49 3.07 14.43
CA ALA A 19 -3.89 3.03 14.82
C ALA A 19 -4.51 4.43 14.88
N LYS A 20 -5.75 4.54 14.42
CA LYS A 20 -6.61 5.74 14.49
C LYS A 20 -6.54 6.51 15.81
N ALA A 21 -6.50 5.80 16.93
CA ALA A 21 -6.50 6.38 18.28
C ALA A 21 -5.20 7.13 18.62
N ASN A 22 -4.09 6.79 17.97
CA ASN A 22 -2.77 7.37 18.22
C ASN A 22 -2.37 8.40 17.15
N SER A 23 -3.21 8.62 16.14
CA SER A 23 -2.92 9.50 15.00
C SER A 23 -3.71 10.84 14.95
N PRO A 24 -4.24 11.43 16.06
CA PRO A 24 -5.07 12.64 15.96
C PRO A 24 -4.32 13.88 15.49
N ASP A 25 -3.00 13.93 15.67
CA ASP A 25 -2.11 15.02 15.29
C ASP A 25 -1.21 14.68 14.07
N ALA A 26 -1.34 13.47 13.51
CA ALA A 26 -0.68 13.07 12.28
C ALA A 26 -1.40 13.69 11.08
N MET A 27 -0.89 14.80 10.57
CA MET A 27 -1.45 15.48 9.41
C MET A 27 -1.31 14.64 8.15
N LEU A 28 -2.37 14.54 7.34
CA LEU A 28 -2.32 13.78 6.09
C LEU A 28 -1.93 14.68 4.92
N TYR A 29 -0.95 14.25 4.13
CA TYR A 29 -0.42 15.00 3.00
C TYR A 29 0.28 14.09 1.99
N TRP A 30 0.62 14.63 0.84
CA TRP A 30 1.59 14.01 -0.06
C TRP A 30 2.69 15.01 -0.40
N HIS A 31 3.82 14.46 -0.82
CA HIS A 31 4.94 15.19 -1.37
C HIS A 31 5.07 14.99 -2.87
N ARG A 32 5.69 15.97 -3.52
CA ARG A 32 6.28 15.79 -4.84
C ARG A 32 7.80 15.85 -4.74
N TYR A 33 8.47 14.76 -5.05
CA TYR A 33 9.92 14.61 -4.97
C TYR A 33 10.56 14.55 -6.35
N ALA A 34 11.66 15.27 -6.54
CA ALA A 34 12.61 14.96 -7.60
C ALA A 34 13.71 14.08 -7.01
N ILE A 35 13.91 12.90 -7.57
CA ILE A 35 14.90 11.93 -7.08
C ILE A 35 16.00 11.81 -8.13
N ASP A 36 17.23 12.14 -7.76
CA ASP A 36 18.42 11.86 -8.54
C ASP A 36 19.05 10.57 -8.04
N PHE A 37 18.81 9.47 -8.76
CA PHE A 37 19.34 8.15 -8.39
C PHE A 37 20.86 8.02 -8.58
N ALA A 38 21.50 8.88 -9.39
CA ALA A 38 22.95 8.85 -9.55
C ALA A 38 23.64 9.42 -8.31
N THR A 39 23.16 10.57 -7.82
CA THR A 39 23.73 11.24 -6.63
C THR A 39 23.09 10.79 -5.32
N GLY A 40 21.89 10.20 -5.36
CA GLY A 40 21.08 9.83 -4.21
C GLY A 40 20.35 11.01 -3.58
N GLN A 41 20.31 12.17 -4.25
CA GLN A 41 19.63 13.35 -3.74
C GLN A 41 18.11 13.21 -3.90
N VAL A 42 17.39 13.45 -2.81
CA VAL A 42 15.92 13.53 -2.77
C VAL A 42 15.53 14.97 -2.49
N ASP A 43 14.99 15.65 -3.49
CA ASP A 43 14.59 17.07 -3.39
C ASP A 43 13.07 17.21 -3.31
N ARG A 44 12.58 17.69 -2.16
CA ARG A 44 11.15 17.94 -1.94
C ARG A 44 10.73 19.21 -2.64
N LYS A 45 10.00 19.07 -3.74
CA LYS A 45 9.48 20.21 -4.50
C LYS A 45 8.24 20.81 -3.85
N GLU A 46 7.43 20.00 -3.20
CA GLU A 46 6.12 20.41 -2.70
C GLU A 46 5.61 19.51 -1.58
N THR A 47 4.78 20.06 -0.70
CA THR A 47 3.95 19.34 0.27
C THR A 47 2.52 19.85 0.13
N VAL A 48 1.57 18.94 -0.03
CA VAL A 48 0.15 19.29 -0.16
C VAL A 48 -0.64 18.55 0.91
N PHE A 49 -1.25 19.32 1.81
CA PHE A 49 -2.06 18.78 2.91
C PHE A 49 -3.50 18.51 2.48
N LEU A 50 -4.01 17.35 2.90
CA LEU A 50 -5.41 16.99 2.74
C LEU A 50 -6.29 17.84 3.65
N ARG A 51 -7.40 18.32 3.09
CA ARG A 51 -8.33 19.20 3.78
C ARG A 51 -9.74 19.10 3.20
N ASP A 52 -10.73 19.35 4.05
CA ASP A 52 -12.15 19.25 3.69
C ASP A 52 -12.95 20.55 3.99
N PRO A 53 -12.55 21.73 3.47
CA PRO A 53 -13.25 22.99 3.74
C PRO A 53 -14.71 22.99 3.24
N ASP A 54 -15.01 22.19 2.22
CA ASP A 54 -16.34 22.10 1.59
C ASP A 54 -17.23 21.00 2.20
N ARG A 55 -16.81 20.38 3.33
CA ARG A 55 -17.56 19.38 4.11
C ARG A 55 -18.03 18.19 3.28
N LYS A 56 -17.13 17.62 2.48
CA LYS A 56 -17.32 16.44 1.63
C LYS A 56 -17.08 15.13 2.36
N VAL A 57 -16.35 15.13 3.47
CA VAL A 57 -16.21 13.94 4.32
C VAL A 57 -17.55 13.69 5.04
N PRO A 58 -18.16 12.50 4.92
CA PRO A 58 -19.55 12.27 5.34
C PRO A 58 -19.72 12.00 6.85
N PHE A 59 -18.68 12.25 7.64
CA PHE A 59 -18.66 12.04 9.08
C PHE A 59 -17.85 13.16 9.77
N ARG A 60 -17.94 13.22 11.10
CA ARG A 60 -17.22 14.22 11.90
C ARG A 60 -15.72 13.93 11.87
N ILE A 61 -14.93 14.96 11.54
CA ILE A 61 -13.46 14.89 11.51
C ILE A 61 -12.83 15.50 12.77
N ALA A 62 -11.53 15.29 12.99
CA ALA A 62 -10.77 15.84 14.11
C ALA A 62 -10.84 17.38 14.15
N ASN A 63 -10.62 18.02 12.99
CA ASN A 63 -10.60 19.48 12.85
C ASN A 63 -11.96 20.08 12.46
N GLU A 64 -13.07 19.47 12.90
CA GLU A 64 -14.46 19.80 12.50
C GLU A 64 -14.82 21.29 12.64
N ALA A 65 -14.31 21.92 13.70
CA ALA A 65 -14.62 23.29 14.10
C ALA A 65 -13.72 24.35 13.46
N THR A 66 -12.76 23.96 12.61
CA THR A 66 -11.84 24.89 11.94
C THR A 66 -12.36 25.28 10.55
N THR A 67 -11.88 26.39 9.99
CA THR A 67 -12.25 26.80 8.61
C THR A 67 -11.63 25.88 7.57
N THR A 68 -10.35 25.54 7.70
CA THR A 68 -9.62 24.76 6.70
C THR A 68 -9.96 23.28 6.75
N ARG A 69 -10.32 22.74 7.93
CA ARG A 69 -10.69 21.33 8.11
C ARG A 69 -9.61 20.38 7.59
N TYR A 70 -8.38 20.59 8.04
CA TYR A 70 -7.27 19.68 7.72
C TYR A 70 -7.58 18.26 8.23
N LEU A 71 -7.22 17.26 7.44
CA LEU A 71 -7.43 15.86 7.77
C LEU A 71 -6.22 15.30 8.51
N THR A 72 -6.48 14.45 9.50
CA THR A 72 -5.46 13.77 10.30
C THR A 72 -5.65 12.26 10.27
N GLY A 73 -4.70 11.51 10.83
CA GLY A 73 -4.80 10.06 10.96
C GLY A 73 -5.95 9.57 11.84
N SER A 74 -6.62 10.46 12.61
CA SER A 74 -7.90 10.12 13.25
C SER A 74 -9.09 10.16 12.29
N ASP A 75 -8.93 10.71 11.09
CA ASP A 75 -10.00 10.80 10.09
C ASP A 75 -9.90 9.66 9.08
N PHE A 76 -8.69 9.40 8.59
CA PHE A 76 -8.38 8.44 7.52
C PHE A 76 -6.97 7.88 7.69
N ASP A 77 -6.76 6.69 7.15
CA ASP A 77 -5.42 6.11 6.97
C ASP A 77 -5.09 5.90 5.49
N PRO A 78 -4.45 6.87 4.82
CA PRO A 78 -4.26 6.82 3.38
C PRO A 78 -3.03 5.98 3.01
N GLU A 79 -3.22 4.95 2.18
CA GLU A 79 -2.17 3.97 1.86
C GLU A 79 -1.72 3.97 0.40
N SER A 80 -2.57 4.48 -0.50
CA SER A 80 -2.27 4.48 -1.94
C SER A 80 -2.69 5.76 -2.63
N ILE A 81 -2.01 6.13 -3.72
CA ILE A 81 -2.25 7.40 -4.43
C ILE A 81 -2.13 7.26 -5.95
N GLN A 82 -3.10 7.83 -6.68
CA GLN A 82 -3.12 7.85 -8.14
C GLN A 82 -3.56 9.21 -8.72
N PRO A 83 -2.74 9.88 -9.53
CA PRO A 83 -3.11 11.08 -10.26
C PRO A 83 -3.86 10.72 -11.56
N VAL A 84 -5.18 10.93 -11.60
CA VAL A 84 -6.04 10.54 -12.73
C VAL A 84 -7.02 11.65 -13.08
N GLY A 85 -7.13 12.00 -14.36
CA GLY A 85 -8.11 12.99 -14.85
C GLY A 85 -7.94 14.39 -14.23
N GLY A 86 -6.72 14.76 -13.85
CA GLY A 86 -6.43 16.04 -13.16
C GLY A 86 -6.78 16.03 -11.67
N LYS A 87 -7.23 14.90 -11.12
CA LYS A 87 -7.53 14.68 -9.70
C LYS A 87 -6.48 13.79 -9.05
N ILE A 88 -6.49 13.78 -7.73
CA ILE A 88 -5.73 12.86 -6.89
C ILE A 88 -6.71 11.89 -6.26
N TRP A 89 -6.51 10.59 -6.49
CA TRP A 89 -7.29 9.53 -5.90
C TRP A 89 -6.46 8.84 -4.84
N ILE A 90 -7.07 8.55 -3.69
CA ILE A 90 -6.39 7.99 -2.53
C ILE A 90 -7.20 6.80 -2.02
N GLY A 91 -6.56 5.64 -1.87
CA GLY A 91 -7.13 4.50 -1.17
C GLY A 91 -6.84 4.61 0.31
N GLU A 92 -7.81 4.29 1.14
CA GLU A 92 -7.78 4.46 2.58
C GLU A 92 -8.10 3.16 3.33
N GLU A 93 -7.43 2.92 4.47
CA GLU A 93 -7.39 1.63 5.17
C GLU A 93 -8.50 1.45 6.22
N PHE A 94 -8.78 2.47 7.04
CA PHE A 94 -9.66 2.31 8.20
C PHE A 94 -11.15 2.22 7.82
N GLY A 95 -11.58 2.85 6.74
CA GLY A 95 -12.95 2.77 6.23
C GLY A 95 -13.32 1.34 5.80
N PRO A 96 -12.74 0.80 4.73
CA PRO A 96 -11.91 1.45 3.72
C PRO A 96 -12.73 2.38 2.81
N PHE A 97 -12.16 3.53 2.45
CA PHE A 97 -12.76 4.46 1.48
C PHE A 97 -11.88 4.66 0.25
N LEU A 98 -12.51 5.06 -0.86
CA LEU A 98 -11.81 5.70 -1.95
C LEU A 98 -12.06 7.22 -1.88
N ILE A 99 -11.01 8.02 -1.86
CA ILE A 99 -11.08 9.48 -1.70
C ILE A 99 -10.65 10.14 -3.01
N ARG A 100 -11.40 11.15 -3.46
CA ARG A 100 -11.00 12.02 -4.56
C ARG A 100 -10.73 13.42 -4.04
N ALA A 101 -9.55 13.95 -4.34
CA ALA A 101 -9.14 15.31 -4.04
C ALA A 101 -8.69 16.06 -5.30
N ASP A 102 -8.71 17.39 -5.25
CA ASP A 102 -8.00 18.22 -6.22
C ASP A 102 -6.48 18.26 -5.94
N ARG A 103 -5.72 18.87 -6.86
CA ARG A 103 -4.26 18.99 -6.74
C ARG A 103 -3.79 19.85 -5.56
N THR A 104 -4.70 20.60 -4.92
CA THR A 104 -4.40 21.43 -3.74
C THR A 104 -4.70 20.72 -2.42
N GLY A 105 -5.06 19.43 -2.46
CA GLY A 105 -5.40 18.66 -1.27
C GLY A 105 -6.85 18.81 -0.82
N LYS A 106 -7.69 19.53 -1.56
CA LYS A 106 -9.09 19.70 -1.20
C LYS A 106 -9.89 18.45 -1.57
N VAL A 107 -10.50 17.80 -0.59
CA VAL A 107 -11.39 16.66 -0.82
C VAL A 107 -12.63 17.11 -1.61
N GLU A 108 -12.95 16.36 -2.66
CA GLU A 108 -14.10 16.59 -3.53
C GLU A 108 -15.18 15.52 -3.34
N ALA A 109 -14.79 14.28 -3.02
CA ALA A 109 -15.68 13.16 -2.78
C ALA A 109 -15.01 12.06 -1.95
N VAL A 110 -15.82 11.32 -1.20
CA VAL A 110 -15.45 10.08 -0.48
C VAL A 110 -16.44 9.00 -0.89
N PHE A 111 -15.95 7.85 -1.30
CA PHE A 111 -16.74 6.72 -1.78
C PHE A 111 -16.59 5.55 -0.81
N GLU A 112 -17.71 5.08 -0.27
CA GLU A 112 -17.82 3.81 0.47
C GLU A 112 -17.32 2.67 -0.42
N THR A 113 -16.59 1.71 0.14
CA THR A 113 -16.13 0.53 -0.61
C THR A 113 -17.24 -0.49 -0.77
N GLU A 114 -17.51 -0.89 -2.01
CA GLU A 114 -18.49 -1.94 -2.32
C GLU A 114 -17.83 -3.20 -2.88
N VAL A 115 -18.21 -4.35 -2.33
CA VAL A 115 -17.83 -5.68 -2.82
C VAL A 115 -19.11 -6.48 -3.03
N ASP A 116 -19.26 -7.08 -4.22
CA ASP A 116 -20.44 -7.87 -4.59
C ASP A 116 -21.78 -7.12 -4.34
N GLY A 117 -21.76 -5.79 -4.58
CA GLY A 117 -22.90 -4.89 -4.42
C GLY A 117 -23.25 -4.52 -2.96
N LYS A 118 -22.37 -4.80 -2.00
CA LYS A 118 -22.55 -4.49 -0.58
C LYS A 118 -21.39 -3.65 -0.07
N VAL A 119 -21.70 -2.68 0.78
CA VAL A 119 -20.68 -1.92 1.50
C VAL A 119 -19.96 -2.85 2.48
N VAL A 120 -18.63 -2.85 2.45
CA VAL A 120 -17.78 -3.58 3.39
C VAL A 120 -17.10 -2.60 4.33
N ARG A 121 -16.98 -2.95 5.61
CA ARG A 121 -16.47 -2.03 6.63
C ARG A 121 -15.44 -2.69 7.52
N SER A 122 -14.51 -1.88 8.02
CA SER A 122 -13.64 -2.25 9.13
C SER A 122 -14.24 -1.82 10.48
N PRO A 123 -13.72 -2.32 11.63
CA PRO A 123 -14.11 -1.86 12.96
C PRO A 123 -13.94 -0.35 13.19
N ASP A 124 -13.04 0.31 12.47
CA ASP A 124 -12.74 1.74 12.62
C ASP A 124 -13.55 2.64 11.67
N HIS A 125 -14.38 2.02 10.82
CA HIS A 125 -15.34 2.68 9.96
C HIS A 125 -16.35 3.51 10.80
N PRO A 126 -16.62 4.79 10.47
CA PRO A 126 -17.47 5.68 11.27
C PRO A 126 -18.90 5.20 11.53
N ALA A 127 -19.44 4.35 10.65
CA ALA A 127 -20.76 3.75 10.80
C ALA A 127 -20.78 2.47 11.67
N VAL A 128 -19.64 1.93 12.09
CA VAL A 128 -19.57 0.79 13.02
C VAL A 128 -19.62 1.33 14.44
N THR A 129 -20.65 0.92 15.19
CA THR A 129 -20.90 1.40 16.56
C THR A 129 -20.84 0.27 17.58
N THR A 130 -20.41 0.59 18.79
CA THR A 130 -20.50 -0.34 19.92
C THR A 130 -21.96 -0.67 20.26
N PRO A 131 -22.28 -1.94 20.62
CA PRO A 131 -23.64 -2.31 21.02
C PRO A 131 -24.08 -1.61 22.31
N ALA A 132 -25.39 -1.39 22.46
CA ALA A 132 -25.96 -0.71 23.63
C ALA A 132 -25.89 -1.51 24.95
N ALA A 133 -25.70 -2.83 24.87
CA ALA A 133 -25.58 -3.72 26.02
C ALA A 133 -24.34 -4.62 25.90
N PRO A 134 -23.69 -4.99 27.02
CA PRO A 134 -22.61 -5.97 27.03
C PRO A 134 -23.03 -7.29 26.35
N GLY A 135 -22.08 -7.92 25.65
CA GLY A 135 -22.31 -9.20 24.95
C GLY A 135 -22.98 -9.09 23.59
N GLY A 136 -23.32 -7.87 23.12
CA GLY A 136 -23.73 -7.66 21.73
C GLY A 136 -22.60 -7.95 20.74
N ALA A 137 -22.93 -8.50 19.58
CA ALA A 137 -21.97 -8.70 18.49
C ALA A 137 -21.75 -7.41 17.69
N VAL A 138 -20.52 -7.20 17.23
CA VAL A 138 -20.17 -6.18 16.23
C VAL A 138 -19.75 -6.92 14.96
N THR A 139 -20.37 -6.59 13.83
CA THR A 139 -20.09 -7.24 12.54
C THR A 139 -19.34 -6.27 11.63
N PHE A 140 -18.27 -6.77 11.02
CA PHE A 140 -17.44 -6.09 10.04
C PHE A 140 -16.81 -7.14 9.11
N GLU A 141 -16.61 -6.78 7.85
CA GLU A 141 -16.11 -7.68 6.80
C GLU A 141 -14.61 -7.51 6.58
N VAL A 142 -14.09 -6.30 6.84
CA VAL A 142 -12.67 -5.96 6.70
C VAL A 142 -12.03 -6.00 8.07
N ARG A 143 -10.90 -6.69 8.24
CA ARG A 143 -10.18 -6.67 9.51
C ARG A 143 -9.65 -5.24 9.77
N ARG A 144 -9.53 -4.87 11.05
CA ARG A 144 -8.81 -3.64 11.43
C ARG A 144 -7.43 -3.63 10.78
N SER A 145 -7.08 -2.46 10.24
CA SER A 145 -5.87 -2.23 9.47
C SER A 145 -5.62 -3.32 8.43
N LYS A 146 -6.62 -3.52 7.57
CA LYS A 146 -6.56 -4.40 6.39
C LYS A 146 -7.48 -3.88 5.27
N GLY A 147 -7.66 -2.55 5.20
CA GLY A 147 -8.39 -1.88 4.12
C GLY A 147 -7.57 -1.85 2.85
N TYR A 148 -7.52 -0.73 2.13
CA TYR A 148 -6.63 -0.62 0.97
C TYR A 148 -5.18 -0.43 1.38
N GLU A 149 -4.26 -1.08 0.68
CA GLU A 149 -2.81 -0.84 0.80
C GLU A 149 -2.22 -0.39 -0.55
N GLY A 150 -2.65 -1.01 -1.64
CA GLY A 150 -2.21 -0.68 -2.99
C GLY A 150 -3.35 -0.17 -3.84
N MET A 151 -3.07 0.69 -4.82
CA MET A 151 -4.06 1.03 -5.84
C MET A 151 -3.36 1.35 -7.14
N ALA A 152 -3.76 0.66 -8.21
CA ALA A 152 -3.29 0.97 -9.55
C ALA A 152 -4.33 1.81 -10.34
N ALA A 153 -3.90 2.44 -11.42
CA ALA A 153 -4.77 3.09 -12.38
C ALA A 153 -4.57 2.48 -13.77
N SER A 154 -5.67 2.25 -14.49
CA SER A 154 -5.64 1.92 -15.92
C SER A 154 -4.85 2.99 -16.71
N PRO A 155 -4.12 2.63 -17.79
CA PRO A 155 -3.31 3.58 -18.54
C PRO A 155 -4.08 4.77 -19.14
N ASP A 156 -5.37 4.59 -19.45
CA ASP A 156 -6.25 5.66 -19.95
C ASP A 156 -6.91 6.47 -18.82
N GLY A 157 -6.72 6.06 -17.56
CA GLY A 157 -7.29 6.69 -16.38
C GLY A 157 -8.79 6.45 -16.20
N ARG A 158 -9.41 5.57 -16.98
CA ARG A 158 -10.85 5.31 -16.86
C ARG A 158 -11.19 4.56 -15.57
N PHE A 159 -10.34 3.62 -15.20
CA PHE A 159 -10.51 2.76 -14.04
C PHE A 159 -9.38 2.91 -13.03
N LEU A 160 -9.76 2.81 -11.76
CA LEU A 160 -8.85 2.54 -10.64
C LEU A 160 -9.02 1.09 -10.20
N TYR A 161 -7.93 0.52 -9.72
CA TYR A 161 -7.84 -0.83 -9.20
C TYR A 161 -7.31 -0.82 -7.76
N PRO A 162 -8.11 -0.41 -6.76
CA PRO A 162 -7.67 -0.47 -5.37
C PRO A 162 -7.67 -1.93 -4.88
N LEU A 163 -6.61 -2.28 -4.17
CA LEU A 163 -6.30 -3.62 -3.68
C LEU A 163 -6.32 -3.62 -2.16
N LEU A 164 -7.21 -4.43 -1.60
CA LEU A 164 -7.25 -4.64 -0.15
C LEU A 164 -5.96 -5.30 0.33
N GLU A 165 -5.51 -4.98 1.54
CA GLU A 165 -4.34 -5.57 2.18
C GLU A 165 -4.64 -6.94 2.79
N GLY A 166 -5.87 -7.13 3.29
CA GLY A 166 -6.31 -8.39 3.90
C GLY A 166 -7.51 -9.05 3.19
N PRO A 167 -7.69 -10.36 3.41
CA PRO A 167 -8.86 -11.07 2.90
C PRO A 167 -10.12 -10.59 3.62
N LEU A 168 -11.26 -10.64 2.94
CA LEU A 168 -12.54 -10.36 3.58
C LEU A 168 -12.97 -11.51 4.49
N TRP A 169 -13.70 -11.19 5.55
CA TRP A 169 -14.35 -12.17 6.41
C TRP A 169 -15.62 -12.69 5.74
N ASN A 170 -15.71 -14.01 5.55
CA ASN A 170 -16.92 -14.66 5.09
C ASN A 170 -17.72 -15.15 6.31
N ALA A 171 -18.79 -14.43 6.65
CA ALA A 171 -19.63 -14.75 7.80
C ALA A 171 -20.33 -16.11 7.71
N GLU A 172 -20.67 -16.57 6.49
CA GLU A 172 -21.33 -17.86 6.28
C GLU A 172 -20.35 -19.02 6.49
N ALA A 173 -19.14 -18.90 5.93
CA ALA A 173 -18.07 -19.88 6.08
C ALA A 173 -17.39 -19.82 7.47
N LYS A 174 -17.53 -18.70 8.19
CA LYS A 174 -16.81 -18.38 9.43
C LYS A 174 -15.29 -18.49 9.25
N ASP A 175 -14.81 -18.01 8.11
CA ASP A 175 -13.40 -18.05 7.74
C ASP A 175 -13.08 -16.86 6.82
N TRP A 176 -11.80 -16.59 6.62
CA TRP A 176 -11.32 -15.64 5.62
C TRP A 176 -11.53 -16.18 4.21
N GLU A 177 -11.68 -15.27 3.25
CA GLU A 177 -11.74 -15.60 1.83
C GLU A 177 -10.48 -16.34 1.37
N LYS A 178 -10.68 -17.52 0.77
CA LYS A 178 -9.61 -18.41 0.31
C LYS A 178 -9.87 -19.00 -1.06
N GLU A 179 -8.79 -19.29 -1.78
CA GLU A 179 -8.75 -20.00 -3.04
C GLU A 179 -7.70 -21.12 -2.90
N GLY A 180 -8.11 -22.38 -3.08
CA GLY A 180 -7.20 -23.53 -2.91
C GLY A 180 -6.54 -23.61 -1.53
N GLY A 181 -7.20 -23.11 -0.47
CA GLY A 181 -6.68 -23.08 0.90
C GLY A 181 -5.76 -21.90 1.23
N LYS A 182 -5.42 -21.06 0.24
CA LYS A 182 -4.67 -19.82 0.44
C LYS A 182 -5.60 -18.63 0.51
N GLU A 183 -5.33 -17.70 1.41
CA GLU A 183 -6.04 -16.42 1.50
C GLU A 183 -5.84 -15.61 0.21
N TYR A 184 -6.88 -14.89 -0.22
CA TYR A 184 -6.77 -13.99 -1.35
C TYR A 184 -7.31 -12.60 -1.01
N LEU A 185 -6.72 -11.60 -1.66
CA LEU A 185 -7.08 -10.20 -1.55
C LEU A 185 -7.93 -9.78 -2.75
N ARG A 186 -8.86 -8.84 -2.56
CA ARG A 186 -9.70 -8.33 -3.65
C ARG A 186 -9.01 -7.13 -4.32
N ILE A 187 -8.74 -7.24 -5.61
CA ILE A 187 -8.47 -6.09 -6.49
C ILE A 187 -9.82 -5.65 -7.04
N LEU A 188 -10.33 -4.49 -6.63
CA LEU A 188 -11.65 -3.98 -7.05
C LEU A 188 -11.52 -3.09 -8.28
N GLU A 189 -12.62 -2.83 -8.99
CA GLU A 189 -12.63 -1.87 -10.12
C GLU A 189 -13.60 -0.71 -9.85
N PHE A 190 -13.08 0.50 -9.99
CA PHE A 190 -13.84 1.74 -9.85
C PHE A 190 -13.77 2.58 -11.13
N ASP A 191 -14.92 2.99 -11.66
CA ASP A 191 -14.99 3.87 -12.84
C ASP A 191 -14.88 5.34 -12.40
N THR A 192 -13.78 6.00 -12.79
CA THR A 192 -13.45 7.36 -12.34
C THR A 192 -14.35 8.44 -12.94
N GLN A 193 -14.93 8.17 -14.11
CA GLN A 193 -15.84 9.10 -14.79
C GLN A 193 -17.25 8.96 -14.23
N ALA A 194 -17.72 7.74 -14.04
CA ALA A 194 -19.02 7.46 -13.47
C ALA A 194 -19.06 7.68 -11.95
N GLY A 195 -17.92 7.64 -11.27
CA GLY A 195 -17.82 7.80 -9.82
C GLY A 195 -18.48 6.66 -9.06
N ARG A 196 -18.33 5.42 -9.53
CA ARG A 196 -18.97 4.23 -8.94
C ARG A 196 -18.15 2.95 -9.14
N TRP A 197 -18.33 2.01 -8.23
CA TRP A 197 -17.85 0.63 -8.37
C TRP A 197 -18.55 -0.05 -9.56
N THR A 198 -17.78 -0.82 -10.33
CA THR A 198 -18.33 -1.56 -11.48
C THR A 198 -18.89 -2.93 -11.08
N GLY A 199 -18.53 -3.41 -9.88
CA GLY A 199 -18.76 -4.77 -9.40
C GLY A 199 -17.75 -5.80 -9.92
N ARG A 200 -16.86 -5.39 -10.85
CA ARG A 200 -15.75 -6.23 -11.29
C ARG A 200 -14.65 -6.24 -10.24
N HIS A 201 -14.00 -7.38 -10.12
CA HIS A 201 -12.88 -7.57 -9.23
C HIS A 201 -12.00 -8.72 -9.73
N TRP A 202 -10.81 -8.85 -9.16
CA TRP A 202 -9.90 -9.98 -9.34
C TRP A 202 -9.42 -10.46 -7.97
N LYS A 203 -8.92 -11.69 -7.93
CA LYS A 203 -8.38 -12.29 -6.71
C LYS A 203 -6.85 -12.29 -6.77
N TYR A 204 -6.21 -11.60 -5.84
CA TYR A 204 -4.76 -11.71 -5.62
C TYR A 204 -4.50 -12.79 -4.57
N VAL A 205 -4.16 -14.01 -5.00
CA VAL A 205 -3.90 -15.13 -4.09
C VAL A 205 -2.51 -14.97 -3.48
N LEU A 206 -2.45 -14.90 -2.15
CA LEU A 206 -1.20 -14.76 -1.40
C LEU A 206 -0.31 -16.00 -1.58
N GLU A 207 0.99 -15.80 -1.56
CA GLU A 207 1.95 -16.90 -1.53
C GLU A 207 1.89 -17.64 -0.20
N GLN A 208 1.70 -16.90 0.89
CA GLN A 208 1.56 -17.41 2.25
C GLN A 208 0.40 -16.68 2.96
N ASN A 209 -0.43 -17.42 3.70
CA ASN A 209 -1.49 -16.83 4.52
C ASN A 209 -0.88 -15.90 5.59
N GLY A 210 -1.53 -14.77 5.82
CA GLY A 210 -1.02 -13.71 6.70
C GLY A 210 0.16 -12.90 6.15
N ALA A 211 0.59 -13.12 4.91
CA ALA A 211 1.40 -12.14 4.18
C ALA A 211 0.56 -10.89 3.86
N ALA A 212 1.24 -9.83 3.47
CA ALA A 212 0.63 -8.55 3.12
C ALA A 212 1.19 -8.07 1.78
N ILE A 213 0.49 -7.11 1.18
CA ILE A 213 1.01 -6.35 0.05
C ILE A 213 1.67 -5.06 0.53
N GLY A 214 2.21 -4.25 -0.37
CA GLY A 214 2.77 -2.94 -0.01
C GLY A 214 2.57 -1.84 -1.05
N ASP A 215 2.53 -2.17 -2.33
CA ASP A 215 2.10 -1.21 -3.38
C ASP A 215 1.67 -1.99 -4.63
N PHE A 216 0.93 -1.31 -5.50
CA PHE A 216 0.33 -1.89 -6.69
C PHE A 216 0.22 -0.85 -7.82
N ASN A 217 0.89 -1.10 -8.96
CA ASN A 217 0.87 -0.20 -10.11
C ASN A 217 0.80 -0.95 -11.45
N MET A 218 -0.01 -0.44 -12.40
CA MET A 218 -0.10 -1.02 -13.75
C MET A 218 1.20 -0.78 -14.51
N VAL A 219 1.64 -1.80 -15.26
CA VAL A 219 2.71 -1.68 -16.27
C VAL A 219 2.11 -1.33 -17.63
N ASP A 220 1.01 -2.00 -17.97
CA ASP A 220 0.23 -1.79 -19.20
C ASP A 220 -1.26 -2.07 -18.94
N ALA A 221 -2.05 -2.31 -19.99
CA ALA A 221 -3.49 -2.48 -19.87
C ALA A 221 -3.92 -3.77 -19.12
N THR A 222 -3.06 -4.79 -19.06
CA THR A 222 -3.42 -6.10 -18.49
C THR A 222 -2.41 -6.63 -17.49
N THR A 223 -1.24 -6.01 -17.36
CA THR A 223 -0.20 -6.42 -16.41
C THR A 223 0.18 -5.33 -15.43
N ALA A 224 0.60 -5.75 -14.24
CA ALA A 224 0.88 -4.86 -13.13
C ALA A 224 2.00 -5.42 -12.24
N LEU A 225 2.56 -4.55 -11.39
CA LEU A 225 3.51 -4.91 -10.33
C LEU A 225 2.81 -4.84 -8.98
N VAL A 226 3.01 -5.86 -8.15
CA VAL A 226 2.50 -5.92 -6.76
C VAL A 226 3.67 -6.28 -5.85
N ILE A 227 3.89 -5.50 -4.80
CA ILE A 227 4.76 -5.92 -3.70
C ILE A 227 3.99 -6.90 -2.82
N GLU A 228 4.61 -8.02 -2.45
CA GLU A 228 4.12 -8.94 -1.44
C GLU A 228 5.24 -9.29 -0.46
N ARG A 229 4.93 -9.22 0.83
CA ARG A 229 5.89 -9.36 1.93
C ARG A 229 5.31 -10.14 3.11
N ASP A 230 6.17 -10.86 3.82
CA ASP A 230 5.88 -11.29 5.18
C ASP A 230 6.14 -10.18 6.19
N ASN A 231 5.91 -10.45 7.47
CA ASN A 231 6.13 -9.49 8.57
C ASN A 231 7.52 -9.60 9.20
N GLY A 232 8.41 -10.42 8.63
CA GLY A 232 9.78 -10.53 9.10
C GLY A 232 10.61 -9.31 8.67
N GLU A 233 11.66 -9.02 9.42
CA GLU A 233 12.68 -8.02 9.06
C GLU A 233 14.04 -8.46 9.59
N GLY A 234 15.12 -7.90 9.02
CA GLY A 234 16.47 -8.23 9.46
C GLY A 234 17.33 -8.94 8.42
N VAL A 235 18.61 -9.04 8.76
CA VAL A 235 19.64 -9.70 7.95
C VAL A 235 20.24 -10.91 8.70
N PRO A 236 20.60 -12.01 8.00
CA PRO A 236 21.07 -13.24 8.64
C PRO A 236 22.32 -13.10 9.52
N ASP A 237 23.23 -12.18 9.19
CA ASP A 237 24.45 -11.89 9.97
C ASP A 237 24.15 -11.29 11.35
N LYS A 238 22.92 -10.85 11.58
CA LYS A 238 22.44 -10.28 12.85
C LYS A 238 21.24 -11.04 13.39
N ALA A 239 21.07 -12.29 12.97
CA ALA A 239 20.06 -13.18 13.51
C ALA A 239 20.30 -13.42 15.01
N CYS A 240 19.21 -13.57 15.76
CA CYS A 240 19.30 -14.09 17.10
C CYS A 240 19.79 -15.55 17.09
N PRO A 241 20.52 -15.98 18.13
CA PRO A 241 20.80 -17.41 18.31
C PRO A 241 19.51 -18.23 18.27
N GLU A 242 19.59 -19.44 17.74
CA GLU A 242 18.41 -20.29 17.54
C GLU A 242 17.59 -20.44 18.84
N GLY A 243 16.27 -20.24 18.71
CA GLY A 243 15.32 -20.32 19.83
C GLY A 243 15.33 -19.11 20.77
N GLN A 244 16.17 -18.10 20.54
CA GLN A 244 16.22 -16.89 21.37
C GLN A 244 15.46 -15.74 20.71
N ARG A 245 14.76 -14.96 21.53
CA ARG A 245 14.18 -13.67 21.15
C ARG A 245 14.83 -12.60 22.02
N ARG A 246 15.68 -11.78 21.43
CA ARG A 246 16.37 -10.68 22.11
C ARG A 246 16.10 -9.38 21.36
N THR A 247 16.42 -8.27 22.00
CA THR A 247 16.23 -6.92 21.43
C THR A 247 17.43 -6.46 20.61
N ASP A 248 18.59 -7.08 20.76
CA ASP A 248 19.85 -6.69 20.09
C ASP A 248 20.20 -7.56 18.87
N CYS A 249 19.23 -8.32 18.34
CA CYS A 249 19.33 -9.14 17.15
C CYS A 249 17.94 -9.36 16.52
N PHE A 250 17.90 -9.87 15.29
CA PHE A 250 16.66 -10.18 14.59
C PHE A 250 16.20 -11.61 14.87
N HIS A 251 15.03 -11.75 15.49
CA HIS A 251 14.47 -13.06 15.85
C HIS A 251 13.45 -13.59 14.84
N ASP A 252 12.97 -12.76 13.92
CA ASP A 252 12.00 -13.13 12.88
C ASP A 252 12.48 -12.59 11.52
N LEU A 253 13.39 -13.34 10.89
CA LEU A 253 13.97 -12.97 9.61
C LEU A 253 12.97 -13.14 8.46
N PRO A 254 13.01 -12.23 7.46
CA PRO A 254 12.12 -12.29 6.32
C PRO A 254 12.46 -13.46 5.40
N LYS A 255 11.43 -14.08 4.83
CA LYS A 255 11.48 -15.19 3.88
C LYS A 255 10.80 -14.83 2.56
N LEU A 256 9.88 -13.88 2.59
CA LEU A 256 9.12 -13.39 1.45
C LEU A 256 9.20 -11.87 1.41
N LYS A 257 9.95 -11.33 0.46
CA LYS A 257 9.90 -9.91 0.03
C LYS A 257 10.03 -9.88 -1.49
N ARG A 258 8.92 -9.72 -2.21
CA ARG A 258 8.91 -9.87 -3.67
C ARG A 258 8.12 -8.77 -4.35
N ILE A 259 8.57 -8.39 -5.54
CA ILE A 259 7.76 -7.64 -6.50
C ILE A 259 7.29 -8.65 -7.54
N TYR A 260 6.01 -9.01 -7.51
CA TYR A 260 5.40 -9.87 -8.53
C TYR A 260 4.95 -9.03 -9.73
N LYS A 261 5.20 -9.54 -10.93
CA LYS A 261 4.46 -9.14 -12.11
C LYS A 261 3.24 -10.04 -12.25
N ILE A 262 2.05 -9.44 -12.35
CA ILE A 262 0.78 -10.16 -12.51
C ILE A 262 0.09 -9.81 -13.83
N GLU A 263 -0.77 -10.71 -14.30
CA GLU A 263 -1.76 -10.47 -15.36
C GLU A 263 -3.17 -10.50 -14.77
N MET A 264 -3.96 -9.46 -15.07
CA MET A 264 -5.32 -9.24 -14.58
C MET A 264 -6.26 -8.73 -15.69
N GLY A 265 -6.25 -9.39 -16.84
CA GLY A 265 -7.13 -9.04 -17.95
C GLY A 265 -8.59 -9.50 -17.75
N GLU A 266 -9.39 -9.32 -18.81
CA GLU A 266 -10.79 -9.77 -18.87
C GLU A 266 -10.97 -11.26 -18.51
N ALA A 267 -10.03 -12.11 -18.90
CA ALA A 267 -10.09 -13.55 -18.65
C ALA A 267 -10.03 -13.90 -17.15
N GLN A 268 -9.46 -13.01 -16.32
CA GLN A 268 -9.28 -13.18 -14.88
C GLN A 268 -10.35 -12.46 -14.04
N VAL A 269 -11.34 -11.78 -14.64
CA VAL A 269 -12.42 -11.15 -13.86
C VAL A 269 -13.14 -12.19 -13.01
N GLY A 270 -13.24 -11.92 -11.71
CA GLY A 270 -13.78 -12.82 -10.68
C GLY A 270 -12.89 -14.01 -10.32
N LYS A 271 -11.69 -14.11 -10.90
CA LYS A 271 -10.77 -15.25 -10.78
C LYS A 271 -9.40 -14.80 -10.24
N PRO A 272 -8.54 -15.75 -9.85
CA PRO A 272 -7.15 -15.47 -9.55
C PRO A 272 -6.43 -14.77 -10.70
N VAL A 273 -5.70 -13.71 -10.38
CA VAL A 273 -4.70 -13.12 -11.29
C VAL A 273 -3.57 -14.13 -11.53
N ARG A 274 -2.92 -14.04 -12.69
CA ARG A 274 -1.77 -14.92 -12.99
C ARG A 274 -0.47 -14.23 -12.59
N LYS A 275 0.27 -14.79 -11.64
CA LYS A 275 1.66 -14.38 -11.34
C LYS A 275 2.58 -14.86 -12.48
N ILE A 276 3.18 -13.92 -13.22
CA ILE A 276 4.07 -14.17 -14.37
C ILE A 276 5.50 -14.47 -13.89
N GLY A 277 5.98 -13.69 -12.93
CA GLY A 277 7.34 -13.77 -12.39
C GLY A 277 7.52 -12.76 -11.26
N TYR A 278 8.72 -12.73 -10.67
CA TYR A 278 9.01 -11.80 -9.58
C TYR A 278 10.48 -11.38 -9.51
N ILE A 279 10.72 -10.27 -8.80
CA ILE A 279 12.03 -9.90 -8.27
C ILE A 279 12.06 -10.28 -6.79
N ASP A 280 13.11 -10.98 -6.37
CA ASP A 280 13.38 -11.29 -4.96
C ASP A 280 14.14 -10.13 -4.33
N LEU A 281 13.46 -9.38 -3.46
CA LEU A 281 14.02 -8.19 -2.82
C LEU A 281 15.01 -8.54 -1.70
N LEU A 282 15.07 -9.79 -1.26
CA LEU A 282 16.12 -10.23 -0.33
C LEU A 282 17.46 -10.47 -1.02
N ARG A 283 17.49 -10.53 -2.36
CA ARG A 283 18.67 -10.89 -3.16
C ARG A 283 18.84 -10.02 -4.40
N ILE A 284 18.81 -8.70 -4.24
CA ILE A 284 19.00 -7.77 -5.36
C ILE A 284 20.47 -7.79 -5.80
N ALA A 285 20.72 -8.19 -7.04
CA ALA A 285 22.07 -8.21 -7.58
C ALA A 285 22.61 -6.78 -7.77
N ASP A 286 23.90 -6.57 -7.46
CA ASP A 286 24.59 -5.30 -7.64
C ASP A 286 25.82 -5.44 -8.57
N PRO A 287 25.61 -5.76 -9.86
CA PRO A 287 26.71 -6.04 -10.79
C PRO A 287 27.61 -4.82 -11.04
N ASP A 288 27.04 -3.62 -10.95
CA ASP A 288 27.74 -2.34 -11.19
C ASP A 288 28.31 -1.72 -9.90
N ARG A 289 28.16 -2.37 -8.75
CA ARG A 289 28.63 -1.89 -7.44
C ARG A 289 28.07 -0.52 -7.04
N LYS A 290 26.76 -0.33 -7.25
CA LYS A 290 26.02 0.91 -6.94
C LYS A 290 25.44 0.94 -5.53
N ALA A 291 25.37 -0.19 -4.83
CA ALA A 291 24.81 -0.25 -3.49
C ALA A 291 25.56 0.69 -2.53
N ARG A 292 24.79 1.47 -1.76
CA ARG A 292 25.31 2.40 -0.73
C ARG A 292 25.21 1.84 0.68
N LYS A 293 24.56 0.68 0.82
CA LYS A 293 24.40 -0.09 2.04
C LYS A 293 25.28 -1.35 1.96
N PRO A 294 25.71 -1.93 3.08
CA PRO A 294 26.41 -3.21 3.10
C PRO A 294 25.62 -4.31 2.37
N LEU A 295 26.33 -5.19 1.69
CA LEU A 295 25.73 -6.35 1.02
C LEU A 295 25.57 -7.51 2.01
N THR A 296 24.50 -8.28 1.83
CA THR A 296 24.24 -9.56 2.50
C THR A 296 24.51 -10.67 1.50
N ASP A 297 25.47 -11.54 1.78
CA ASP A 297 25.88 -12.64 0.89
C ASP A 297 26.13 -12.21 -0.57
N GLY A 298 26.71 -11.02 -0.75
CA GLY A 298 27.05 -10.46 -2.05
C GLY A 298 25.88 -9.82 -2.81
N ALA A 299 24.71 -9.67 -2.20
CA ALA A 299 23.54 -8.99 -2.76
C ALA A 299 23.08 -7.82 -1.88
N LEU A 300 22.43 -6.84 -2.47
CA LEU A 300 21.71 -5.82 -1.73
C LEU A 300 20.40 -6.44 -1.20
N ALA A 301 20.26 -6.50 0.12
CA ALA A 301 19.01 -6.94 0.73
C ALA A 301 18.09 -5.73 0.98
N PHE A 302 16.80 -5.92 0.70
CA PHE A 302 15.70 -5.02 1.06
C PHE A 302 14.79 -5.71 2.12
N PRO A 303 15.30 -5.97 3.34
CA PRO A 303 14.67 -6.87 4.32
C PRO A 303 13.67 -6.14 5.23
N PHE A 304 12.91 -5.21 4.67
CA PHE A 304 12.09 -4.30 5.47
C PHE A 304 10.72 -4.86 5.79
N PHE A 305 10.17 -4.42 6.93
CA PHE A 305 8.78 -4.67 7.29
C PHE A 305 7.82 -3.98 6.31
N THR A 306 8.11 -2.73 5.97
CA THR A 306 7.25 -1.74 5.27
C THR A 306 7.81 -1.37 3.89
N ILE A 307 7.77 -2.35 2.96
CA ILE A 307 8.13 -2.12 1.55
C ILE A 307 6.86 -1.67 0.82
N GLU A 308 6.65 -0.35 0.71
CA GLU A 308 5.34 0.21 0.37
C GLU A 308 5.32 1.06 -0.90
N ASN A 309 6.37 0.94 -1.71
CA ASN A 309 6.48 1.72 -2.94
C ASN A 309 7.01 0.89 -4.10
N VAL A 310 6.25 0.81 -5.20
CA VAL A 310 6.76 0.31 -6.50
C VAL A 310 6.15 1.08 -7.65
N ASP A 311 6.96 1.51 -8.62
CA ASP A 311 6.44 2.03 -9.88
C ASP A 311 7.41 1.83 -11.06
N VAL A 312 6.87 1.82 -12.27
CA VAL A 312 7.64 1.77 -13.51
C VAL A 312 8.26 3.15 -13.77
N VAL A 313 9.58 3.17 -13.94
CA VAL A 313 10.33 4.39 -14.26
C VAL A 313 10.46 4.57 -15.76
N ASP A 314 10.81 3.49 -16.46
CA ASP A 314 10.93 3.41 -17.92
C ASP A 314 10.78 1.96 -18.41
N ALA A 315 11.09 1.70 -19.68
CA ALA A 315 10.93 0.38 -20.32
C ALA A 315 11.79 -0.75 -19.71
N SER A 316 12.78 -0.42 -18.89
CA SER A 316 13.70 -1.36 -18.25
C SER A 316 13.81 -1.18 -16.74
N HIS A 317 13.35 -0.06 -16.18
CA HIS A 317 13.56 0.25 -14.77
C HIS A 317 12.27 0.39 -13.97
N ILE A 318 12.34 -0.04 -12.72
CA ILE A 318 11.34 0.23 -11.68
C ILE A 318 12.02 0.94 -10.51
N VAL A 319 11.25 1.71 -9.76
CA VAL A 319 11.63 2.16 -8.43
C VAL A 319 10.97 1.27 -7.39
N VAL A 320 11.69 0.94 -6.32
CA VAL A 320 11.14 0.34 -5.10
C VAL A 320 11.52 1.22 -3.91
N GLY A 321 10.65 1.32 -2.90
CA GLY A 321 10.94 2.10 -1.70
C GLY A 321 10.55 1.43 -0.40
N ASN A 322 11.23 1.87 0.67
CA ASN A 322 10.95 1.54 2.06
C ASN A 322 10.39 2.78 2.77
N ASP A 323 9.23 2.63 3.40
CA ASP A 323 8.73 3.59 4.39
C ASP A 323 9.27 3.15 5.75
N ASN A 324 10.04 3.96 6.44
CA ASN A 324 10.80 3.50 7.60
C ASN A 324 10.03 3.34 8.91
N ASN A 325 8.68 3.31 8.90
CA ASN A 325 7.76 3.03 10.01
C ASN A 325 8.30 3.42 11.40
N LEU A 326 8.75 4.67 11.52
CA LEU A 326 9.46 5.16 12.69
C LEU A 326 8.47 5.31 13.87
N PRO A 327 8.78 4.82 15.09
CA PRO A 327 10.03 4.20 15.55
C PRO A 327 9.99 2.66 15.64
N PHE A 328 9.08 2.00 14.94
CA PHE A 328 8.71 0.61 15.18
C PHE A 328 9.56 -0.43 14.42
N SER A 329 10.25 -0.04 13.34
CA SER A 329 11.09 -0.95 12.54
C SER A 329 12.58 -0.58 12.57
N SER A 330 13.44 -1.55 12.25
CA SER A 330 14.91 -1.38 12.31
C SER A 330 15.68 -2.06 11.16
N SER A 331 15.09 -3.13 10.62
CA SER A 331 15.30 -3.79 9.31
C SER A 331 16.70 -4.27 8.94
N ARG A 332 17.78 -3.49 9.11
CA ARG A 332 19.17 -3.92 8.85
C ARG A 332 20.09 -3.81 10.07
N GLU A 333 19.75 -2.95 11.03
CA GLU A 333 20.54 -2.70 12.23
C GLU A 333 19.64 -2.81 13.47
N PRO A 334 19.82 -3.80 14.36
CA PRO A 334 18.99 -3.91 15.56
C PRO A 334 19.00 -2.62 16.40
N ASN A 335 17.81 -2.17 16.81
CA ASN A 335 17.60 -0.93 17.58
C ASN A 335 18.03 0.37 16.88
N LYS A 336 18.16 0.35 15.56
CA LYS A 336 18.38 1.56 14.77
C LYS A 336 17.35 1.59 13.66
N ALA A 337 16.49 2.61 13.68
CA ALA A 337 15.56 2.86 12.59
C ALA A 337 16.34 2.98 11.27
N ASP A 338 15.86 2.31 10.22
CA ASP A 338 16.48 2.43 8.89
C ASP A 338 16.05 3.76 8.25
N ASP A 339 16.70 4.09 7.15
CA ASP A 339 16.35 5.25 6.35
C ASP A 339 15.08 4.97 5.53
N ASN A 340 14.31 6.02 5.23
CA ASN A 340 13.46 6.00 4.05
C ASN A 340 14.37 5.85 2.82
N GLU A 341 14.15 4.80 2.03
CA GLU A 341 15.07 4.41 0.95
C GLU A 341 14.30 4.28 -0.37
N PHE A 342 14.88 4.78 -1.46
CA PHE A 342 14.41 4.52 -2.82
C PHE A 342 15.54 3.86 -3.62
N VAL A 343 15.23 2.76 -4.29
CA VAL A 343 16.17 2.01 -5.13
C VAL A 343 15.64 1.93 -6.54
N LEU A 344 16.48 2.30 -7.51
CA LEU A 344 16.21 2.11 -8.94
C LEU A 344 16.76 0.75 -9.38
N LEU A 345 15.88 -0.13 -9.84
CA LEU A 345 16.21 -1.48 -10.29
C LEU A 345 16.09 -1.60 -11.81
N SER A 346 17.09 -2.20 -12.46
CA SER A 346 16.99 -2.63 -13.85
C SER A 346 16.38 -4.04 -13.90
N VAL A 347 15.20 -4.16 -14.50
CA VAL A 347 14.37 -5.37 -14.55
C VAL A 347 13.73 -5.61 -15.95
N PRO A 348 14.45 -5.42 -17.07
CA PRO A 348 13.86 -5.49 -18.40
C PRO A 348 13.24 -6.86 -18.71
N GLU A 349 13.80 -7.95 -18.18
CA GLU A 349 13.28 -9.31 -18.35
C GLU A 349 11.89 -9.45 -17.73
N LEU A 350 11.72 -8.95 -16.50
CA LEU A 350 10.42 -8.97 -15.81
C LEU A 350 9.39 -8.14 -16.57
N LEU A 351 9.74 -6.90 -16.95
CA LEU A 351 8.81 -6.01 -17.67
C LEU A 351 8.42 -6.57 -19.06
N LYS A 352 9.30 -7.32 -19.73
CA LYS A 352 9.00 -7.97 -21.01
C LYS A 352 8.31 -9.32 -20.89
N ALA A 353 8.40 -10.00 -19.75
CA ALA A 353 7.79 -11.30 -19.53
C ALA A 353 6.28 -11.28 -19.82
N ARG A 354 5.75 -12.41 -20.29
CA ARG A 354 4.34 -12.60 -20.65
C ARG A 354 3.78 -13.80 -19.93
#